data_AF-A0A2J0LGU9-F1
#
_entry.id   AF-A0A2J0LGU9-F1
#
_cell.length_a   1.000
_cell.length_b   1.000
_cell.length_c   1.000
_cell.angle_alpha   90.00
_cell.angle_beta   90.00
_cell.angle_gamma   90.00
#
_symmetry.space_group_name_H-M   'P 1'
#
loop_
_entity.id
_entity.type
_entity.pdbx_description
1 polymer ?
#
loop_
_entity_poly.entity_id
_entity_poly.type
_entity_poly.pdbx_seq_one_letter_code
_entity_poly.pdbx_strand_id
1 'polypeptide(L)'
;GLSMNLIVDSGDESLDETTFKSESEKLIKYFLTALTVPEEDLWVNLSPYEKDRLTSSALAQTAMGEELLAQDYILKQLTAALINPDGKTGKEFWNKIYEKAYEVFGTADVPVDSFNKIWIMPEKAEVFA
;
A
#
# COMPACT_ATOMS: atom_id res chain seq x y z
N GLY A 1 7.89 -11.55 15.90
CA GLY A 1 6.65 -11.05 15.27
C GLY A 1 7.01 -10.00 14.26
N LEU A 2 6.24 -9.84 13.18
CA LEU A 2 6.44 -8.75 12.23
C LEU A 2 6.33 -7.40 12.95
N SER A 3 7.30 -6.52 12.75
CA SER A 3 7.27 -5.11 13.14
C SER A 3 7.10 -4.28 11.87
N MET A 4 6.12 -3.38 11.85
CA MET A 4 5.85 -2.48 10.73
C MET A 4 6.08 -1.04 11.15
N ASN A 5 6.75 -0.27 10.29
CA ASN A 5 6.80 1.18 10.35
C ASN A 5 6.05 1.72 9.13
N LEU A 6 4.77 2.04 9.30
CA LEU A 6 4.07 2.94 8.40
C LEU A 6 4.52 4.35 8.81
N ILE A 7 4.86 5.24 7.86
CA ILE A 7 5.18 6.63 8.22
C ILE A 7 3.87 7.30 8.66
N VAL A 8 3.62 7.24 9.96
CA VAL A 8 2.60 7.99 10.68
C VAL A 8 3.39 8.79 11.70
N ASP A 9 3.95 9.91 11.24
CA ASP A 9 4.67 10.84 12.10
C ASP A 9 3.65 11.79 12.72
N SER A 10 3.55 11.82 14.04
CA SER A 10 2.69 12.75 14.77
C SER A 10 3.28 14.16 14.85
N GLY A 11 4.53 14.36 14.38
CA GLY A 11 5.24 15.63 14.37
C GLY A 11 5.85 16.04 15.73
N ASP A 12 5.74 15.17 16.74
CA ASP A 12 6.12 15.45 18.13
C ASP A 12 7.41 14.74 18.59
N GLU A 13 8.05 13.98 17.69
CA GLU A 13 9.26 13.23 18.03
C GLU A 13 10.49 14.15 18.07
N SER A 14 11.30 14.07 19.13
CA SER A 14 12.53 14.87 19.22
C SER A 14 13.63 14.23 18.37
N LEU A 15 13.78 14.73 17.15
CA LEU A 15 14.81 14.28 16.22
C LEU A 15 16.14 14.98 16.50
N ASP A 16 17.25 14.26 16.33
CA ASP A 16 18.57 14.90 16.29
C ASP A 16 18.69 15.79 15.04
N GLU A 17 19.63 16.73 15.05
CA GLU A 17 19.79 17.73 13.98
C GLU A 17 19.96 17.11 12.59
N THR A 18 20.63 15.95 12.49
CA THR A 18 20.88 15.30 11.21
C THR A 18 19.60 14.65 10.68
N THR A 19 18.90 13.91 11.53
CA THR A 19 17.63 13.26 11.18
C THR A 19 16.54 14.29 10.87
N PHE A 20 16.43 15.37 11.66
CA PHE A 20 15.49 16.45 11.41
C PHE A 20 15.69 17.07 10.03
N LYS A 21 16.95 17.31 9.65
CA LYS A 21 17.28 17.86 8.34
C LYS A 21 16.91 16.90 7.21
N SER A 22 17.21 15.60 7.33
CA SER A 22 16.89 14.64 6.26
C SER A 22 15.38 14.47 6.08
N GLU A 23 14.63 14.38 7.18
CA GLU A 23 13.16 14.27 7.13
C GLU A 23 12.53 15.54 6.55
N SER A 24 13.01 16.72 6.94
CA SER A 24 12.56 17.99 6.36
C SER A 24 12.80 18.05 4.85
N GLU A 25 13.99 17.66 4.39
CA GLU A 25 14.31 17.61 2.95
C GLU A 25 13.42 16.61 2.19
N LYS A 26 13.10 15.46 2.82
CA LYS A 26 12.18 14.45 2.26
C LYS A 26 10.76 15.01 2.12
N LEU A 27 10.23 15.63 3.16
CA LEU A 27 8.90 16.25 3.15
C LEU A 27 8.80 17.39 2.13
N ILE A 28 9.84 18.21 1.98
CA ILE A 28 9.88 19.26 0.95
C ILE A 28 9.83 18.64 -0.45
N LYS A 29 10.60 17.57 -0.72
CA LYS A 29 10.55 16.86 -2.01
C LYS A 29 9.16 16.29 -2.28
N TYR A 30 8.50 15.76 -1.25
CA TYR A 30 7.14 15.22 -1.38
C TYR A 30 6.13 16.32 -1.70
N PHE A 31 6.18 17.42 -0.95
CA PHE A 31 5.33 18.57 -1.20
C PHE A 31 5.51 19.12 -2.63
N LEU A 32 6.75 19.30 -3.08
CA LEU A 32 7.04 19.75 -4.45
C LEU A 32 6.57 18.74 -5.51
N THR A 33 6.66 17.44 -5.23
CA THR A 33 6.13 16.40 -6.12
C THR A 33 4.61 16.54 -6.27
N ALA A 34 3.89 16.71 -5.16
CA ALA A 34 2.43 16.89 -5.16
C ALA A 34 1.98 18.16 -5.91
N LEU A 35 2.84 19.18 -6.00
CA LEU A 35 2.55 20.41 -6.75
C LEU A 35 2.88 20.31 -8.25
N THR A 36 3.77 19.39 -8.65
CA THR A 36 4.31 19.33 -10.01
C THR A 36 3.85 18.11 -10.81
N VAL A 37 3.36 17.07 -10.15
CA VAL A 37 2.80 15.87 -10.80
C VAL A 37 1.27 15.97 -10.83
N PRO A 38 0.62 15.77 -12.01
CA PRO A 38 -0.83 15.73 -12.10
C PRO A 38 -1.43 14.67 -11.19
N GLU A 39 -2.63 14.90 -10.66
CA GLU A 39 -3.30 13.98 -9.74
C GLU A 39 -3.52 12.60 -10.38
N GLU A 40 -3.88 12.56 -11.66
CA GLU A 40 -4.06 11.32 -12.43
C GLU A 40 -2.78 10.49 -12.60
N ASP A 41 -1.62 11.09 -12.34
CA ASP A 41 -0.30 10.47 -12.41
C ASP A 41 0.22 10.00 -11.04
N LEU A 42 -0.50 10.28 -9.95
CA LEU A 42 -0.15 9.91 -8.57
C LEU A 42 -0.57 8.47 -8.20
N TRP A 43 -0.04 7.47 -8.90
CA TRP A 43 -0.34 6.06 -8.62
C TRP A 43 0.88 5.16 -8.78
N VAL A 44 0.86 4.03 -8.06
CA VAL A 44 1.85 2.95 -8.16
C VAL A 44 1.14 1.60 -8.26
N ASN A 45 1.81 0.62 -8.86
CA ASN A 45 1.24 -0.70 -9.14
C ASN A 45 2.33 -1.77 -9.24
N LEU A 46 2.55 -2.55 -8.17
CA LEU A 46 3.36 -3.76 -8.21
C LEU A 46 2.54 -5.02 -8.53
N SER A 47 1.66 -4.95 -9.53
CA SER A 47 0.90 -6.13 -9.99
C SER A 47 1.80 -7.10 -10.75
N PRO A 48 1.84 -8.40 -10.41
CA PRO A 48 2.65 -9.41 -11.10
C PRO A 48 2.38 -9.53 -12.60
N TYR A 49 1.18 -9.15 -13.04
CA TYR A 49 0.71 -9.25 -14.41
C TYR A 49 0.91 -7.96 -15.23
N GLU A 50 1.24 -6.85 -14.58
CA GLU A 50 1.39 -5.53 -15.20
C GLU A 50 2.83 -5.01 -15.02
N LYS A 51 3.81 -5.85 -15.36
CA LYS A 51 5.24 -5.60 -15.12
C LYS A 51 5.76 -4.27 -15.70
N ASP A 52 5.18 -3.83 -16.81
CA ASP A 52 5.58 -2.61 -17.52
C ASP A 52 4.75 -1.38 -17.10
N ARG A 53 3.79 -1.53 -16.18
CA ARG A 53 2.90 -0.47 -15.73
C ARG A 53 3.00 -0.30 -14.21
N LEU A 54 4.18 0.13 -13.77
CA LEU A 54 4.52 0.29 -12.35
C LEU A 54 4.07 1.64 -11.77
N THR A 55 4.21 2.73 -12.52
CA THR A 55 3.80 4.09 -12.14
C THR A 55 3.85 5.00 -13.37
N SER A 56 3.44 6.27 -13.25
CA SER A 56 3.60 7.27 -14.31
C SER A 56 5.07 7.68 -14.49
N SER A 57 5.44 8.13 -15.70
CA SER A 57 6.81 8.60 -15.95
C SER A 57 7.17 9.84 -15.14
N ALA A 58 6.19 10.68 -14.79
CA ALA A 58 6.41 11.87 -13.98
C ALA A 58 6.72 11.47 -12.53
N LEU A 59 5.89 10.61 -11.93
CA LEU A 59 6.07 10.17 -10.55
C LEU A 59 7.31 9.29 -10.37
N ALA A 60 7.65 8.45 -11.36
CA ALA A 60 8.83 7.57 -11.35
C ALA A 60 10.16 8.30 -11.11
N GLN A 61 10.24 9.59 -11.44
CA GLN A 61 11.46 10.40 -11.32
C GLN A 61 11.58 11.12 -9.96
N THR A 62 10.66 10.85 -9.03
CA THR A 62 10.56 11.56 -7.75
C THR A 62 10.87 10.63 -6.58
N ALA A 63 11.35 11.21 -5.48
CA ALA A 63 11.53 10.47 -4.23
C ALA A 63 10.19 9.95 -3.67
N MET A 64 9.08 10.62 -3.97
CA MET A 64 7.75 10.17 -3.56
C MET A 64 7.34 8.90 -4.30
N GLY A 65 7.57 8.82 -5.62
CA GLY A 65 7.23 7.65 -6.42
C GLY A 65 7.99 6.39 -5.99
N GLU A 66 9.28 6.54 -5.70
CA GLU A 66 10.11 5.44 -5.16
C GLU A 66 9.57 4.92 -3.81
N GLU A 67 9.25 5.82 -2.89
CA GLU A 67 8.72 5.44 -1.58
C GLU A 67 7.30 4.84 -1.68
N LEU A 68 6.43 5.38 -2.53
CA LEU A 68 5.11 4.81 -2.75
C LEU A 68 5.20 3.37 -3.28
N LEU A 69 6.14 3.07 -4.19
CA LEU A 69 6.40 1.70 -4.64
C LEU A 69 6.89 0.81 -3.50
N ALA A 70 7.80 1.30 -2.64
CA ALA A 70 8.26 0.55 -1.47
C ALA A 70 7.10 0.23 -0.50
N GLN A 71 6.21 1.20 -0.26
CA GLN A 71 5.02 1.00 0.57
C GLN A 71 4.04 0.00 -0.06
N ASP A 72 3.82 0.08 -1.37
CA ASP A 72 2.98 -0.88 -2.09
C ASP A 72 3.54 -2.31 -1.99
N TYR A 73 4.87 -2.46 -2.02
CA TYR A 73 5.53 -3.76 -1.81
C TYR A 73 5.29 -4.30 -0.41
N ILE A 74 5.45 -3.46 0.62
CA ILE A 74 5.20 -3.83 2.02
C ILE A 74 3.74 -4.22 2.22
N LEU A 75 2.80 -3.46 1.66
CA LEU A 75 1.36 -3.78 1.70
C LEU A 75 1.09 -5.17 1.13
N LYS A 76 1.67 -5.47 -0.03
CA LYS A 76 1.54 -6.79 -0.68
C LYS A 76 2.12 -7.91 0.16
N GLN A 77 3.31 -7.71 0.75
CA GLN A 77 3.90 -8.69 1.66
C GLN A 77 3.01 -8.95 2.89
N LEU A 78 2.48 -7.88 3.49
CA LEU A 78 1.60 -7.98 4.64
C LEU A 78 0.32 -8.75 4.29
N THR A 79 -0.35 -8.39 3.19
CA THR A 79 -1.57 -9.09 2.80
C THR A 79 -1.29 -10.56 2.51
N ALA A 80 -0.22 -10.87 1.78
CA ALA A 80 0.17 -12.26 1.52
C ALA A 80 0.39 -13.04 2.84
N ALA A 81 1.03 -12.43 3.84
CA ALA A 81 1.20 -13.05 5.15
C ALA A 81 -0.12 -13.26 5.90
N LEU A 82 -1.05 -12.29 5.82
CA LEU A 82 -2.35 -12.36 6.50
C LEU A 82 -3.31 -13.39 5.87
N ILE A 83 -3.30 -13.53 4.55
CA ILE A 83 -4.17 -14.47 3.82
C ILE A 83 -3.53 -15.84 3.58
N ASN A 84 -2.30 -16.07 4.06
CA ASN A 84 -1.63 -17.35 3.90
C ASN A 84 -2.44 -18.47 4.60
N PRO A 85 -2.94 -19.49 3.88
CA PRO A 85 -3.78 -20.54 4.43
C PRO A 85 -3.06 -21.45 5.44
N ASP A 86 -1.73 -21.38 5.56
CA ASP A 86 -1.00 -22.10 6.62
C ASP A 86 -1.12 -21.40 7.98
N GLY A 87 -1.28 -20.08 7.97
CA GLY A 87 -1.42 -19.23 9.15
C GLY A 87 -2.83 -19.28 9.74
N LYS A 88 -2.96 -19.00 11.04
CA LYS A 88 -4.25 -18.97 11.74
C LYS A 88 -5.23 -17.99 11.07
N THR A 89 -4.79 -16.75 10.84
CA THR A 89 -5.60 -15.69 10.21
C THR A 89 -6.04 -16.07 8.80
N GLY A 90 -5.14 -16.61 7.98
CA GLY A 90 -5.47 -16.99 6.62
C GLY A 90 -6.44 -18.18 6.55
N LYS A 91 -6.32 -19.17 7.46
CA LYS A 91 -7.33 -20.24 7.59
C LYS A 91 -8.72 -19.68 7.88
N GLU A 92 -8.82 -18.77 8.85
CA GLU A 92 -10.09 -18.13 9.19
C GLU A 92 -10.66 -17.31 8.02
N PHE A 93 -9.80 -16.59 7.29
CA PHE A 93 -10.18 -15.85 6.08
C PHE A 93 -10.77 -16.78 5.00
N TRP A 94 -10.02 -17.81 4.59
CA TRP A 94 -10.44 -18.72 3.52
C TRP A 94 -11.68 -19.54 3.89
N ASN A 95 -11.82 -19.97 5.15
CA ASN A 95 -13.03 -20.66 5.61
C ASN A 95 -14.29 -19.81 5.39
N LYS A 96 -14.24 -18.52 5.73
CA LYS A 96 -15.36 -17.59 5.52
C LYS A 96 -15.69 -17.40 4.04
N ILE A 97 -14.66 -17.34 3.18
CA ILE A 97 -14.85 -17.21 1.74
C ILE A 97 -15.56 -18.46 1.17
N TYR A 98 -15.10 -19.66 1.52
CA TYR A 98 -15.71 -20.90 1.03
C TYR A 98 -17.11 -21.14 1.59
N GLU A 99 -17.36 -20.80 2.85
CA GLU A 99 -18.71 -20.83 3.44
C GLU A 99 -19.65 -19.90 2.66
N LYS A 100 -19.19 -18.67 2.37
CA LYS A 100 -20.00 -17.72 1.59
C LYS A 100 -20.23 -18.18 0.15
N ALA A 101 -19.23 -18.78 -0.48
CA ALA A 101 -19.38 -19.33 -1.83
C ALA A 101 -20.45 -20.43 -1.86
N TYR A 102 -20.47 -21.32 -0.86
CA TYR A 102 -21.49 -22.35 -0.75
C TYR A 102 -22.90 -21.77 -0.55
N GLU A 103 -23.06 -20.76 0.31
CA GLU A 103 -24.36 -20.08 0.50
C GLU A 103 -24.92 -19.48 -0.78
N VAL A 104 -24.06 -18.87 -1.61
CA VAL A 104 -24.48 -18.12 -2.80
C VAL A 104 -24.63 -19.03 -4.02
N PHE A 105 -23.73 -20.00 -4.19
CA PHE A 105 -23.61 -20.81 -5.41
C PHE A 105 -23.95 -22.29 -5.22
N GLY A 106 -24.19 -22.74 -3.98
CA GLY A 106 -24.46 -24.15 -3.66
C GLY A 106 -23.25 -25.08 -3.77
N THR A 107 -22.06 -24.52 -4.00
CA THR A 107 -20.79 -25.25 -4.10
C THR A 107 -19.64 -24.40 -3.55
N ALA A 108 -18.64 -25.05 -2.96
CA ALA A 108 -17.38 -24.42 -2.59
C ALA A 108 -16.32 -24.52 -3.72
N ASP A 109 -16.60 -25.30 -4.77
CA ASP A 109 -15.77 -25.43 -5.97
C ASP A 109 -16.04 -24.27 -6.94
N VAL A 110 -15.80 -23.06 -6.45
CA VAL A 110 -15.87 -21.83 -7.23
C VAL A 110 -14.44 -21.35 -7.43
N PRO A 111 -14.03 -21.00 -8.66
CA PRO A 111 -12.73 -20.36 -8.87
C PRO A 111 -12.67 -19.07 -8.05
N VAL A 112 -11.85 -19.05 -7.00
CA VAL A 112 -11.59 -17.83 -6.23
C VAL A 112 -10.26 -17.27 -6.69
N ASP A 113 -10.26 -16.03 -7.17
CA ASP A 113 -9.02 -15.32 -7.45
C ASP A 113 -8.31 -15.06 -6.11
N SER A 114 -7.20 -15.76 -5.88
CA SER A 114 -6.38 -15.59 -4.68
C SER A 114 -5.44 -14.38 -4.78
N PHE A 115 -5.32 -13.80 -5.97
CA PHE A 115 -4.51 -12.61 -6.22
C PHE A 115 -5.41 -11.37 -6.28
N ASN A 116 -5.90 -10.97 -5.12
CA ASN A 116 -6.66 -9.73 -4.99
C ASN A 116 -5.78 -8.54 -5.41
N LYS A 117 -6.27 -7.70 -6.32
CA LYS A 117 -5.64 -6.39 -6.59
C LYS A 117 -5.86 -5.51 -5.36
N ILE A 118 -4.76 -5.14 -4.72
CA ILE A 118 -4.75 -4.28 -3.54
C ILE A 118 -4.00 -3.01 -3.92
N TRP A 119 -4.65 -1.88 -3.67
CA TRP A 119 -4.10 -0.54 -3.89
C TRP A 119 -4.55 0.36 -2.75
N ILE A 120 -3.78 1.42 -2.53
CA ILE A 120 -4.17 2.52 -1.64
C ILE A 120 -4.83 3.57 -2.52
N MET A 121 -6.07 3.92 -2.21
CA MET A 121 -6.73 5.08 -2.79
C MET A 121 -6.78 6.18 -1.74
N PRO A 122 -6.21 7.37 -2.01
CA PRO A 122 -6.44 8.51 -1.15
C PRO A 122 -7.94 8.84 -1.15
N GLU A 123 -8.51 8.98 0.03
CA GLU A 123 -9.84 9.57 0.20
C GLU A 123 -9.67 11.09 0.40
N LYS A 124 -10.65 11.75 1.02
CA LYS A 124 -10.63 13.18 1.25
C LYS A 124 -9.54 13.55 2.28
N ALA A 125 -8.64 14.46 1.90
CA ALA A 125 -7.77 15.14 2.85
C ALA A 125 -8.53 16.30 3.51
N GLU A 126 -8.63 16.30 4.83
CA GLU A 126 -9.25 17.38 5.62
C GLU A 126 -8.19 18.01 6.54
N VAL A 127 -8.12 19.34 6.55
CA VAL A 127 -7.31 20.10 7.50
C VAL A 127 -8.23 20.60 8.59
N PHE A 128 -8.01 20.12 9.81
CA PHE A 128 -8.65 20.67 11.00
C PHE A 128 -7.79 21.83 11.51
N ALA A 129 -8.41 23.02 11.62
CA ALA A 129 -7.80 24.23 12.14
C ALA A 129 -8.21 24.47 13.59
#